data_AF-A0AAD3CG23-F1
#
_entry.id   AF-A0AAD3CG23-F1
#
_cell.length_a   1.000
_cell.length_b   1.000
_cell.length_c   1.000
_cell.angle_alpha   90.00
_cell.angle_beta   90.00
_cell.angle_gamma   90.00
#
_symmetry.space_group_name_H-M   'P 1'
#
loop_
_entity.id
_entity.type
_entity.pdbx_description
1 polymer ?
#
loop_
_entity_poly.entity_id
_entity_poly.type
_entity_poly.pdbx_seq_one_letter_code
_entity_poly.pdbx_strand_id
1 'polypeptide(L)'
;MKIPKNDTSYDEEDMHNLVTNEGPADHQVKQKPNPIVNCIFTGIAYVQYFWIYHRAESILAMILFVAVSLSVTGVIEAYEKGQHNKHEHTIGHDYSEIKSSLELKLGQIDHWCLDGTDKHCPTCDDPTKASARAENKWWGRKYMSNVNAAKDYLKTHDSIDVIFLGDSNVEARSGTFKGGTGANEVDNDKEGEVTGGKLVDTLVRSKKKFEKFFDKANGGDYNGLALGISGDTSPNLLWRIKENEFSGLKPQVWWIQVGSNDLLSTNCSEEITIMGILRNVEELLSRNDGATIVINSILPVATRSSLSLEGKHIRNKFWVAIKLVNKRLKNFALKHPGVKFFDASEILTEKRQGNTYMIKKYFTDKVHLSPEGQEALAQAQVNTMKAIMAKKAEKASGSLPSQQTGGGNYRDPNGNAASSQNTVQGDGANFHEYTGDDLYGYPMDDFDDWFGSFGN
;
A
#
# COMPACT_ATOMS: atom_id res chain seq x y z
N MET A 1 -13.38 90.26 -3.91
CA MET A 1 -13.66 91.72 -3.87
C MET A 1 -12.46 92.44 -4.49
N LYS A 2 -12.73 93.42 -5.34
CA LYS A 2 -11.82 94.20 -6.21
C LYS A 2 -10.49 94.66 -5.59
N ILE A 3 -9.45 94.54 -6.43
CA ILE A 3 -8.24 95.38 -6.64
C ILE A 3 -8.25 96.76 -5.96
N PRO A 4 -7.09 97.18 -5.40
CA PRO A 4 -6.50 98.50 -5.66
C PRO A 4 -5.06 98.34 -6.20
N LYS A 5 -4.77 98.80 -7.42
CA LYS A 5 -4.47 100.17 -7.91
C LYS A 5 -3.02 100.60 -7.65
N ASN A 6 -2.36 100.80 -8.79
CA ASN A 6 -1.14 101.59 -9.05
C ASN A 6 -0.77 102.57 -7.96
N ASP A 7 0.50 102.52 -7.57
CA ASP A 7 1.25 103.74 -7.33
C ASP A 7 2.45 103.80 -8.26
N THR A 8 2.64 104.99 -8.79
CA THR A 8 3.57 105.38 -9.85
C THR A 8 4.66 106.21 -9.22
N SER A 9 5.88 105.69 -9.16
CA SER A 9 7.08 106.53 -9.05
C SER A 9 8.20 105.85 -9.82
N TYR A 10 8.32 106.24 -11.09
CA TYR A 10 9.59 106.18 -11.80
C TYR A 10 10.50 107.23 -11.15
N ASP A 11 11.55 106.80 -10.46
CA ASP A 11 12.70 107.65 -10.17
C ASP A 11 13.93 107.09 -10.88
N GLU A 12 14.61 108.02 -11.53
CA GLU A 12 15.61 107.91 -12.57
C GLU A 12 17.00 107.48 -12.05
N GLU A 13 17.14 106.29 -11.46
CA GLU A 13 18.45 105.78 -11.02
C GLU A 13 18.94 104.50 -11.74
N ASP A 14 18.25 104.07 -12.80
CA ASP A 14 18.53 102.83 -13.54
C ASP A 14 19.19 103.02 -14.93
N MET A 15 20.02 104.06 -15.10
CA MET A 15 20.71 104.31 -16.37
C MET A 15 22.21 104.63 -16.23
N HIS A 16 22.86 104.13 -15.17
CA HIS A 16 24.33 104.25 -15.05
C HIS A 16 25.11 103.01 -14.57
N ASN A 17 24.46 101.86 -14.36
CA ASN A 17 25.12 100.57 -14.07
C ASN A 17 25.12 99.57 -15.26
N LEU A 18 24.84 100.05 -16.48
CA LEU A 18 24.78 99.22 -17.69
C LEU A 18 26.11 99.04 -18.45
N VAL A 19 27.23 99.47 -17.88
CA VAL A 19 28.55 99.26 -18.50
C VAL A 19 29.54 98.92 -17.39
N THR A 20 30.16 97.75 -17.50
CA THR A 20 31.14 97.11 -16.61
C THR A 20 30.60 96.46 -15.33
N ASN A 21 30.14 95.21 -15.46
CA ASN A 21 30.30 94.24 -14.37
C ASN A 21 30.52 92.84 -14.96
N GLU A 22 31.79 92.42 -14.95
CA GLU A 22 32.19 91.02 -15.11
C GLU A 22 31.70 90.25 -13.88
N GLY A 23 30.55 89.58 -14.03
CA GLY A 23 29.99 88.69 -13.00
C GLY A 23 30.72 87.34 -12.97
N PRO A 24 30.92 86.74 -11.79
CA PRO A 24 31.70 85.52 -11.62
C PRO A 24 30.99 84.32 -12.23
N ALA A 25 31.78 83.40 -12.78
CA ALA A 25 31.33 82.15 -13.38
C ALA A 25 30.34 81.39 -12.47
N ASP A 26 29.08 81.35 -12.90
CA ASP A 26 28.05 80.51 -12.31
C ASP A 26 28.43 79.04 -12.54
N HIS A 27 28.94 78.39 -11.49
CA HIS A 27 29.13 76.95 -11.46
C HIS A 27 27.75 76.27 -11.49
N GLN A 28 27.25 76.01 -12.71
CA GLN A 28 26.21 75.00 -12.90
C GLN A 28 26.71 73.68 -12.32
N VAL A 29 26.25 73.34 -11.12
CA VAL A 29 26.34 72.00 -10.56
C VAL A 29 25.52 71.10 -11.47
N LYS A 30 26.14 70.53 -12.50
CA LYS A 30 25.62 69.38 -13.23
C LYS A 30 25.39 68.27 -12.20
N GLN A 31 24.16 68.14 -11.71
CA GLN A 31 23.76 66.97 -10.92
C GLN A 31 24.12 65.75 -11.77
N LYS A 32 25.12 64.98 -11.33
CA LYS A 32 25.46 63.71 -11.98
C LYS A 32 24.20 62.85 -11.87
N PRO A 33 23.57 62.46 -13.00
CA PRO A 33 22.37 61.64 -12.96
C PRO A 33 22.69 60.36 -12.17
N ASN A 34 21.76 59.96 -11.31
CA ASN A 34 21.94 58.80 -10.46
C ASN A 34 22.25 57.59 -11.37
N PRO A 35 23.42 56.94 -11.22
CA PRO A 35 23.86 55.88 -12.13
C PRO A 35 22.87 54.72 -12.17
N ILE A 36 22.14 54.48 -11.09
CA ILE A 36 21.10 53.44 -11.00
C ILE A 36 19.90 53.81 -11.87
N VAL A 37 19.46 55.07 -11.79
CA VAL A 37 18.31 55.57 -12.56
C VAL A 37 18.62 55.52 -14.05
N ASN A 38 19.81 55.97 -14.45
CA ASN A 38 20.24 55.86 -15.85
C ASN A 38 20.30 54.40 -16.32
N CYS A 39 20.82 53.48 -15.52
CA CYS A 39 20.92 52.07 -15.87
C CYS A 39 19.54 51.42 -16.11
N ILE A 40 18.54 51.78 -15.31
CA ILE A 40 17.16 51.31 -15.47
C ILE A 40 16.54 51.90 -16.74
N PHE A 41 16.68 53.20 -16.98
CA PHE A 41 16.12 53.85 -18.16
C PHE A 41 16.78 53.38 -19.47
N THR A 42 18.10 53.14 -19.50
CA THR A 42 18.75 52.51 -20.66
C THR A 42 18.30 51.09 -20.86
N GLY A 43 18.08 50.31 -19.78
CA GLY A 43 17.52 48.97 -19.88
C GLY A 43 16.13 48.97 -20.53
N ILE A 44 15.23 49.84 -20.08
CA ILE A 44 13.87 49.96 -20.63
C ILE A 44 13.91 50.43 -22.09
N ALA A 45 14.73 51.43 -22.42
CA ALA A 45 14.88 51.92 -23.78
C ALA A 45 15.45 50.85 -24.72
N TYR A 46 16.39 50.04 -24.25
CA TYR A 46 16.97 48.93 -25.00
C TYR A 46 15.93 47.83 -25.26
N VAL A 47 15.13 47.47 -24.26
CA VAL A 47 14.01 46.52 -24.42
C VAL A 47 12.98 47.05 -25.40
N GLN A 48 12.61 48.33 -25.32
CA GLN A 48 11.68 48.96 -26.26
C GLN A 48 12.23 48.99 -27.69
N TYR A 49 13.51 49.32 -27.87
CA TYR A 49 14.17 49.31 -29.18
C TYR A 49 14.15 47.91 -29.81
N PHE A 50 14.56 46.89 -29.06
CA PHE A 50 14.55 45.51 -29.54
C PHE A 50 13.13 44.99 -29.82
N TRP A 51 12.14 45.39 -29.01
CA TRP A 51 10.74 45.04 -29.24
C TRP A 51 10.18 45.63 -30.54
N ILE A 52 10.55 46.87 -30.87
CA ILE A 52 10.05 47.58 -32.06
C ILE A 52 10.74 47.07 -33.32
N TYR A 53 12.07 46.94 -33.30
CA TYR A 53 12.85 46.67 -34.52
C TYR A 53 13.20 45.19 -34.73
N HIS A 54 13.25 44.40 -33.65
CA HIS A 54 13.66 43.00 -33.65
C HIS A 54 12.60 42.10 -32.98
N ARG A 55 11.33 42.35 -33.29
CA ARG A 55 10.17 41.71 -32.63
C ARG A 55 10.24 40.19 -32.63
N ALA A 56 10.61 39.57 -33.76
CA ALA A 56 10.70 38.11 -33.88
C ALA A 56 11.84 37.52 -33.03
N GLU A 57 13.02 38.13 -33.08
CA GLU A 57 14.20 37.72 -32.30
C GLU A 57 13.97 37.90 -30.80
N SER A 58 13.29 38.99 -30.40
CA SER A 58 12.92 39.25 -29.01
C SER A 58 11.92 38.22 -28.48
N ILE A 59 10.92 37.84 -29.29
CA ILE A 59 9.96 36.79 -28.92
C ILE A 59 10.68 35.44 -28.78
N LEU A 60 11.56 35.09 -29.72
CA LEU A 60 12.36 33.85 -29.65
C LEU A 60 13.27 33.83 -28.42
N ALA A 61 13.94 34.95 -28.12
CA ALA A 61 14.78 35.07 -26.93
C ALA A 61 13.98 34.92 -25.63
N MET A 62 12.76 35.47 -25.55
CA MET A 62 11.88 35.26 -24.40
C MET A 62 11.41 33.81 -24.28
N ILE A 63 11.02 33.17 -25.38
CA ILE A 63 10.62 31.75 -25.39
C ILE A 63 11.78 30.89 -24.91
N LEU A 64 12.99 31.12 -25.44
CA LEU A 64 14.20 30.40 -25.05
C LEU A 64 14.53 30.66 -23.57
N PHE A 65 14.46 31.91 -23.11
CA PHE A 65 14.72 32.26 -21.72
C PHE A 65 13.73 31.58 -20.76
N VAL A 66 12.44 31.55 -21.10
CA VAL A 66 11.41 30.84 -20.32
C VAL A 66 11.67 29.34 -20.33
N ALA A 67 11.96 28.74 -21.49
CA ALA A 67 12.26 27.32 -21.59
C ALA A 67 13.48 26.93 -20.75
N VAL A 68 14.59 27.66 -20.88
CA VAL A 68 15.81 27.43 -20.09
C VAL A 68 15.56 27.67 -18.60
N SER A 69 14.82 28.71 -18.23
CA SER A 69 14.46 28.97 -16.83
C SER A 69 13.62 27.84 -16.25
N LEU A 70 12.63 27.33 -16.99
CA LEU A 70 11.81 26.19 -16.58
C LEU A 70 12.63 24.90 -16.44
N SER A 71 13.61 24.69 -17.31
CA SER A 71 14.55 23.56 -17.22
C SER A 71 15.49 23.67 -16.02
N VAL A 72 16.06 24.85 -15.77
CA VAL A 72 17.04 25.07 -14.67
C VAL A 72 16.37 25.10 -13.30
N THR A 73 15.15 25.61 -13.19
CA THR A 73 14.41 25.70 -11.92
C THR A 73 13.79 24.37 -11.49
N GLY A 74 13.87 23.32 -12.32
CA GLY A 74 13.27 22.01 -12.03
C GLY A 74 11.74 22.03 -11.98
N VAL A 75 11.08 23.08 -12.47
CA VAL A 75 9.61 23.20 -12.47
C VAL A 75 8.97 22.14 -13.36
N ILE A 76 9.61 21.82 -14.50
CA ILE A 76 9.16 20.74 -15.38
C ILE A 76 9.27 19.39 -14.64
N GLU A 77 10.40 19.13 -14.00
CA GLU A 77 10.62 17.90 -13.23
C GLU A 77 9.66 17.78 -12.04
N ALA A 78 9.38 18.89 -11.34
CA ALA A 78 8.39 18.93 -10.27
C ALA A 78 6.95 18.74 -10.78
N TYR A 79 6.62 19.27 -11.96
CA TYR A 79 5.32 19.10 -12.60
C TYR A 79 5.11 17.66 -13.10
N GLU A 80 6.13 17.08 -13.74
CA GLU A 80 6.15 15.67 -14.17
C GLU A 80 6.07 14.74 -12.96
N LYS A 81 6.85 14.98 -11.90
CA LYS A 81 6.77 14.25 -10.63
C LYS A 81 5.38 14.38 -9.98
N GLY A 82 4.74 15.55 -10.10
CA GLY A 82 3.36 15.77 -9.65
C GLY A 82 2.30 15.04 -10.50
N GLN A 83 2.56 14.80 -11.78
CA GLN A 83 1.73 13.96 -12.65
C GLN A 83 1.93 12.46 -12.33
N HIS A 84 3.16 12.01 -12.07
CA HIS A 84 3.44 10.64 -11.64
C HIS A 84 2.71 10.27 -10.34
N ASN A 85 2.63 11.18 -9.38
CA ASN A 85 1.85 10.97 -8.15
C ASN A 85 0.33 10.78 -8.40
N LYS A 86 -0.21 11.16 -9.57
CA LYS A 86 -1.62 10.91 -9.92
C LYS A 86 -1.88 9.50 -10.45
N HIS A 87 -0.83 8.79 -10.87
CA HIS A 87 -0.90 7.41 -11.32
C HIS A 87 -0.55 6.40 -10.21
N GLU A 88 -0.10 6.88 -9.04
CA GLU A 88 0.10 6.05 -7.87
C GLU A 88 -1.26 5.41 -7.48
N HIS A 89 -1.32 4.07 -7.52
CA HIS A 89 -2.47 3.27 -7.11
C HIS A 89 -3.75 3.37 -7.98
N THR A 90 -3.64 3.68 -9.29
CA THR A 90 -4.78 3.61 -10.22
C THR A 90 -4.91 2.23 -10.86
N ILE A 91 -6.13 1.66 -10.89
CA ILE A 91 -6.45 0.42 -11.63
C ILE A 91 -7.67 0.71 -12.51
N GLY A 92 -7.45 0.87 -13.80
CA GLY A 92 -8.45 1.13 -14.83
C GLY A 92 -9.22 -0.12 -15.22
N HIS A 93 -8.61 -1.31 -15.10
CA HIS A 93 -9.26 -2.56 -15.45
C HIS A 93 -10.20 -3.09 -14.35
N ASP A 94 -11.32 -3.71 -14.74
CA ASP A 94 -12.25 -4.36 -13.81
C ASP A 94 -12.06 -5.88 -13.82
N TYR A 95 -11.30 -6.38 -12.84
CA TYR A 95 -11.08 -7.80 -12.63
C TYR A 95 -12.26 -8.53 -11.96
N SER A 96 -13.35 -7.85 -11.60
CA SER A 96 -14.41 -8.47 -10.79
C SER A 96 -15.27 -9.49 -11.54
N GLU A 97 -15.25 -9.49 -12.87
CA GLU A 97 -16.07 -10.37 -13.72
C GLU A 97 -15.30 -11.52 -14.37
N ILE A 98 -14.03 -11.69 -14.01
CA ILE A 98 -13.15 -12.68 -14.62
C ILE A 98 -13.65 -14.10 -14.36
N LYS A 99 -13.85 -14.87 -15.44
CA LYS A 99 -14.35 -16.25 -15.37
C LYS A 99 -13.29 -17.30 -15.67
N SER A 100 -12.17 -16.89 -16.27
CA SER A 100 -11.13 -17.79 -16.75
C SER A 100 -9.79 -17.09 -16.84
N SER A 101 -8.73 -17.88 -16.66
CA SER A 101 -7.33 -17.43 -16.76
C SER A 101 -6.97 -16.84 -18.11
N LEU A 102 -7.76 -17.13 -19.17
CA LEU A 102 -7.60 -16.52 -20.49
C LEU A 102 -8.02 -15.03 -20.53
N GLU A 103 -8.78 -14.57 -19.55
CA GLU A 103 -9.21 -13.18 -19.40
C GLU A 103 -8.19 -12.33 -18.62
N LEU A 104 -7.23 -12.96 -17.92
CA LEU A 104 -6.11 -12.30 -17.25
C LEU A 104 -5.02 -11.92 -18.27
N LYS A 105 -5.24 -10.83 -19.00
CA LYS A 105 -4.34 -10.38 -20.08
C LYS A 105 -3.32 -9.35 -19.58
N LEU A 106 -2.03 -9.69 -19.66
CA LEU A 106 -0.94 -8.79 -19.27
C LEU A 106 -0.91 -7.47 -20.08
N GLY A 107 -1.39 -7.48 -21.32
CA GLY A 107 -1.46 -6.27 -22.15
C GLY A 107 -2.50 -5.23 -21.70
N GLN A 108 -3.22 -5.49 -20.60
CA GLN A 108 -4.23 -4.59 -20.03
C GLN A 108 -3.81 -4.03 -18.66
N ILE A 109 -2.57 -4.29 -18.22
CA ILE A 109 -2.01 -3.76 -16.98
C ILE A 109 -1.66 -2.29 -17.19
N ASP A 110 -2.08 -1.44 -16.25
CA ASP A 110 -1.79 -0.01 -16.24
C ASP A 110 -0.33 0.27 -15.85
N HIS A 111 0.17 -0.44 -14.83
CA HIS A 111 1.55 -0.34 -14.37
C HIS A 111 2.02 -1.60 -13.63
N TRP A 112 3.30 -1.92 -13.77
CA TRP A 112 3.90 -3.11 -13.15
C TRP A 112 4.37 -2.88 -11.71
N CYS A 113 4.81 -1.67 -11.40
CA CYS A 113 5.49 -1.38 -10.14
C CYS A 113 4.61 -0.54 -9.20
N LEU A 114 4.73 -0.77 -7.90
CA LEU A 114 3.91 -0.10 -6.89
C LEU A 114 4.01 1.44 -6.90
N ASP A 115 5.10 1.99 -7.44
CA ASP A 115 5.32 3.42 -7.61
C ASP A 115 4.61 4.02 -8.86
N GLY A 116 3.83 3.22 -9.58
CA GLY A 116 3.12 3.61 -10.80
C GLY A 116 4.00 3.57 -12.06
N THR A 117 5.22 3.03 -11.99
CA THR A 117 6.12 2.88 -13.15
C THR A 117 6.19 1.43 -13.66
N ASP A 118 6.90 1.22 -14.77
CA ASP A 118 7.18 -0.12 -15.32
C ASP A 118 8.67 -0.51 -15.26
N LYS A 119 9.53 0.39 -14.74
CA LYS A 119 10.99 0.27 -14.90
C LYS A 119 11.72 -0.18 -13.63
N HIS A 120 11.10 -0.06 -12.45
CA HIS A 120 11.80 -0.15 -11.16
C HIS A 120 11.41 -1.33 -10.27
N CYS A 121 10.64 -2.31 -10.78
CA CYS A 121 10.28 -3.53 -10.04
C CYS A 121 10.90 -4.76 -10.72
N PRO A 122 12.25 -4.90 -10.72
CA PRO A 122 12.95 -5.96 -11.44
C PRO A 122 12.65 -7.37 -10.91
N THR A 123 12.07 -7.48 -9.72
CA THR A 123 11.71 -8.74 -9.07
C THR A 123 10.24 -9.12 -9.25
N CYS A 124 9.48 -8.35 -10.02
CA CYS A 124 8.08 -8.62 -10.31
C CYS A 124 7.93 -9.62 -11.46
N ASP A 125 7.67 -10.88 -11.12
CA ASP A 125 7.42 -11.95 -12.09
C ASP A 125 6.05 -11.80 -12.78
N ASP A 126 5.89 -12.44 -13.94
CA ASP A 126 4.60 -12.60 -14.61
C ASP A 126 3.59 -13.30 -13.67
N PRO A 127 2.52 -12.61 -13.21
CA PRO A 127 1.58 -13.15 -12.22
C PRO A 127 0.78 -14.35 -12.73
N THR A 128 0.75 -14.57 -14.04
CA THR A 128 0.00 -15.66 -14.68
C THR A 128 0.80 -16.96 -14.80
N LYS A 129 2.12 -16.89 -14.57
CA LYS A 129 3.05 -18.02 -14.69
C LYS A 129 3.41 -18.56 -13.31
N ALA A 130 3.43 -19.89 -13.22
CA ALA A 130 3.92 -20.59 -12.04
C ALA A 130 5.45 -20.44 -11.98
N SER A 131 5.96 -20.00 -10.83
CA SER A 131 7.39 -19.79 -10.60
C SER A 131 7.83 -20.51 -9.32
N ALA A 132 8.78 -21.44 -9.43
CA ALA A 132 9.35 -22.10 -8.25
C ALA A 132 10.47 -21.24 -7.65
N ARG A 133 10.61 -21.23 -6.31
CA ARG A 133 11.79 -20.68 -5.64
C ARG A 133 12.85 -21.76 -5.37
N ALA A 134 13.13 -22.59 -6.37
CA ALA A 134 14.01 -23.76 -6.23
C ALA A 134 15.46 -23.38 -5.87
N GLU A 135 15.88 -22.16 -6.17
CA GLU A 135 17.16 -21.57 -5.75
C GLU A 135 17.28 -21.47 -4.21
N ASN A 136 16.15 -21.34 -3.52
CA ASN A 136 16.09 -21.29 -2.07
C ASN A 136 15.97 -22.70 -1.48
N LYS A 137 17.09 -23.29 -1.03
CA LYS A 137 17.11 -24.64 -0.44
C LYS A 137 16.09 -24.85 0.69
N TRP A 138 15.85 -23.82 1.49
CA TRP A 138 14.87 -23.86 2.58
C TRP A 138 13.43 -23.92 2.08
N TRP A 139 13.14 -23.25 0.96
CA TRP A 139 11.83 -23.28 0.30
C TRP A 139 11.52 -24.68 -0.20
N GLY A 140 12.48 -25.30 -0.91
CA GLY A 140 12.33 -26.69 -1.38
C GLY A 140 12.15 -27.70 -0.24
N ARG A 141 12.89 -27.53 0.87
CA ARG A 141 12.68 -28.35 2.08
C ARG A 141 11.28 -28.16 2.67
N LYS A 142 10.79 -26.92 2.74
CA LYS A 142 9.45 -26.65 3.26
C LYS A 142 8.36 -27.22 2.36
N TYR A 143 8.50 -27.09 1.03
CA TYR A 143 7.61 -27.71 0.07
C TYR A 143 7.55 -29.23 0.27
N MET A 144 8.70 -29.91 0.37
CA MET A 144 8.72 -31.35 0.64
C MET A 144 8.11 -31.70 2.01
N SER A 145 8.32 -30.86 3.02
CA SER A 145 7.68 -31.00 4.34
C SER A 145 6.15 -30.91 4.24
N ASN A 146 5.62 -29.95 3.47
CA ASN A 146 4.19 -29.81 3.21
C ASN A 146 3.62 -31.03 2.45
N VAL A 147 4.32 -31.53 1.43
CA VAL A 147 3.93 -32.76 0.71
C VAL A 147 3.85 -33.96 1.67
N ASN A 148 4.82 -34.09 2.58
CA ASN A 148 4.80 -35.15 3.59
C ASN A 148 3.66 -34.93 4.60
N ALA A 149 3.43 -33.71 5.05
CA ALA A 149 2.32 -33.37 5.94
C ALA A 149 0.97 -33.74 5.30
N ALA A 150 0.76 -33.46 4.01
CA ALA A 150 -0.45 -33.86 3.29
C ALA A 150 -0.62 -35.39 3.23
N LYS A 151 0.46 -36.13 2.94
CA LYS A 151 0.46 -37.60 2.91
C LYS A 151 0.18 -38.20 4.29
N ASP A 152 0.75 -37.62 5.34
CA ASP A 152 0.55 -38.10 6.71
C ASP A 152 -0.85 -37.75 7.21
N TYR A 153 -1.42 -36.64 6.78
CA TYR A 153 -2.81 -36.28 7.06
C TYR A 153 -3.77 -37.36 6.56
N LEU A 154 -3.58 -37.86 5.33
CA LEU A 154 -4.39 -38.94 4.75
C LEU A 154 -4.34 -40.26 5.55
N LYS A 155 -3.26 -40.50 6.30
CA LYS A 155 -3.11 -41.71 7.13
C LYS A 155 -3.71 -41.56 8.51
N THR A 156 -3.80 -40.33 9.00
CA THR A 156 -4.11 -40.03 10.40
C THR A 156 -5.50 -39.45 10.59
N HIS A 157 -6.14 -38.96 9.52
CA HIS A 157 -7.44 -38.31 9.55
C HIS A 157 -8.36 -38.88 8.48
N ASP A 158 -9.61 -39.17 8.85
CA ASP A 158 -10.63 -39.68 7.94
C ASP A 158 -11.19 -38.59 6.99
N SER A 159 -11.09 -37.32 7.39
CA SER A 159 -11.63 -36.19 6.63
C SER A 159 -10.86 -34.91 6.90
N ILE A 160 -10.80 -34.05 5.88
CA ILE A 160 -10.24 -32.70 5.95
C ILE A 160 -11.32 -31.68 5.59
N ASP A 161 -11.54 -30.70 6.46
CA ASP A 161 -12.56 -29.67 6.28
C ASP A 161 -11.99 -28.48 5.50
N VAL A 162 -10.75 -28.07 5.81
CA VAL A 162 -10.10 -26.90 5.22
C VAL A 162 -8.59 -27.10 5.00
N ILE A 163 -8.07 -26.60 3.87
CA ILE A 163 -6.62 -26.44 3.68
C ILE A 163 -6.32 -24.94 3.57
N PHE A 164 -5.36 -24.49 4.39
CA PHE A 164 -4.81 -23.14 4.34
C PHE A 164 -3.56 -23.13 3.47
N LEU A 165 -3.55 -22.27 2.45
CA LEU A 165 -2.44 -22.05 1.53
C LEU A 165 -1.97 -20.60 1.67
N GLY A 166 -0.66 -20.37 1.76
CA GLY A 166 -0.18 -19.00 1.85
C GLY A 166 1.30 -18.81 2.15
N ASP A 167 1.60 -17.64 2.70
CA ASP A 167 2.94 -17.16 3.04
C ASP A 167 3.39 -17.55 4.47
N SER A 168 4.27 -16.74 5.07
CA SER A 168 4.84 -16.92 6.41
C SER A 168 3.78 -16.94 7.52
N ASN A 169 2.70 -16.17 7.40
CA ASN A 169 1.65 -16.15 8.41
C ASN A 169 0.86 -17.47 8.43
N VAL A 170 0.74 -18.15 7.28
CA VAL A 170 0.17 -19.50 7.21
C VAL A 170 1.20 -20.53 7.66
N GLU A 171 2.48 -20.35 7.31
CA GLU A 171 3.54 -21.26 7.73
C GLU A 171 3.65 -21.35 9.26
N ALA A 172 3.56 -20.20 9.95
CA ALA A 172 3.62 -20.12 11.41
C ALA A 172 2.56 -21.00 12.11
N ARG A 173 1.42 -21.27 11.46
CA ARG A 173 0.37 -22.18 11.97
C ARG A 173 0.79 -23.64 11.99
N SER A 174 1.77 -24.01 11.15
CA SER A 174 2.42 -25.32 11.19
C SER A 174 3.60 -25.39 12.18
N GLY A 175 3.90 -24.27 12.87
CA GLY A 175 4.99 -24.17 13.82
C GLY A 175 6.37 -24.06 13.17
N THR A 176 6.43 -23.58 11.92
CA THR A 176 7.69 -23.37 11.21
C THR A 176 7.78 -21.97 10.61
N PHE A 177 9.00 -21.55 10.29
CA PHE A 177 9.31 -20.36 9.50
C PHE A 177 10.51 -20.68 8.62
N LYS A 178 10.47 -20.27 7.34
CA LYS A 178 11.49 -20.64 6.33
C LYS A 178 11.85 -22.14 6.35
N GLY A 179 10.87 -23.03 6.60
CA GLY A 179 11.09 -24.48 6.65
C GLY A 179 11.78 -25.02 7.90
N GLY A 180 12.09 -24.19 8.90
CA GLY A 180 12.70 -24.58 10.17
C GLY A 180 11.77 -24.31 11.36
N THR A 181 12.10 -24.87 12.53
CA THR A 181 11.35 -24.64 13.79
C THR A 181 11.74 -23.33 14.48
N GLY A 182 12.58 -22.50 13.86
CA GLY A 182 13.23 -21.35 14.48
C GLY A 182 14.49 -21.70 15.31
N ALA A 183 14.74 -22.98 15.60
CA ALA A 183 15.84 -23.41 16.46
C ALA A 183 17.24 -23.28 15.83
N ASN A 184 17.32 -23.20 14.50
CA ASN A 184 18.57 -23.09 13.75
C ASN A 184 18.81 -21.67 13.20
N GLU A 185 17.95 -20.70 13.50
CA GLU A 185 18.21 -19.28 13.22
C GLU A 185 19.09 -18.73 14.35
N VAL A 186 20.34 -19.19 14.38
CA VAL A 186 21.43 -18.50 15.08
C VAL A 186 21.93 -17.47 14.08
N ASP A 187 21.70 -16.20 14.38
CA ASP A 187 22.27 -15.10 13.62
C ASP A 187 23.80 -15.15 13.80
N ASN A 188 24.51 -15.68 12.80
CA ASN A 188 25.97 -15.86 12.89
C ASN A 188 26.74 -14.52 12.87
N ASP A 189 26.02 -13.40 12.71
CA ASP A 189 26.62 -12.08 12.51
C ASP A 189 26.52 -11.17 13.76
N LYS A 190 25.89 -11.63 14.85
CA LYS A 190 25.84 -10.91 16.13
C LYS A 190 26.15 -11.84 17.29
N GLU A 191 27.40 -11.81 17.76
CA GLU A 191 27.79 -12.46 19.01
C GLU A 191 26.89 -11.96 20.16
N GLY A 192 25.94 -12.81 20.60
CA GLY A 192 25.35 -12.70 21.94
C GLY A 192 23.83 -12.62 22.07
N GLU A 193 23.04 -12.58 20.99
CA GLU A 193 21.58 -12.50 21.11
C GLU A 193 20.88 -13.79 20.64
N VAL A 194 20.28 -14.53 21.58
CA VAL A 194 19.56 -15.79 21.31
C VAL A 194 18.16 -15.48 20.75
N THR A 195 18.10 -14.97 19.52
CA THR A 195 16.84 -14.66 18.80
C THR A 195 16.00 -15.91 18.51
N GLY A 196 16.66 -17.05 18.28
CA GLY A 196 15.99 -18.34 18.01
C GLY A 196 15.03 -18.81 19.10
N GLY A 197 15.28 -18.50 20.38
CA GLY A 197 14.41 -18.94 21.48
C GLY A 197 13.02 -18.29 21.46
N LYS A 198 12.97 -16.98 21.19
CA LYS A 198 11.71 -16.20 21.13
C LYS A 198 10.90 -16.54 19.88
N LEU A 199 11.56 -16.81 18.76
CA LEU A 199 10.90 -17.25 17.54
C LEU A 199 10.33 -18.66 17.69
N VAL A 200 11.10 -19.60 18.25
CA VAL A 200 10.64 -20.96 18.55
C VAL A 200 9.37 -20.92 19.41
N ASP A 201 9.37 -20.18 20.52
CA ASP A 201 8.21 -20.06 21.39
C ASP A 201 7.00 -19.42 20.67
N THR A 202 7.24 -18.42 19.81
CA THR A 202 6.21 -17.80 18.98
C THR A 202 5.58 -18.80 18.01
N LEU A 203 6.38 -19.60 17.32
CA LEU A 203 5.91 -20.60 16.36
C LEU A 203 5.16 -21.75 17.04
N VAL A 204 5.69 -22.27 18.15
CA VAL A 204 5.03 -23.32 18.94
C VAL A 204 3.68 -22.85 19.46
N ARG A 205 3.60 -21.63 20.02
CA ARG A 205 2.33 -21.07 20.48
C ARG A 205 1.38 -20.81 19.32
N SER A 206 1.86 -20.28 18.19
CA SER A 206 1.03 -20.04 16.99
C SER A 206 0.41 -21.34 16.48
N LYS A 207 1.17 -22.43 16.40
CA LYS A 207 0.67 -23.76 16.06
C LYS A 207 -0.42 -24.22 17.03
N LYS A 208 -0.15 -24.13 18.35
CA LYS A 208 -1.14 -24.51 19.37
C LYS A 208 -2.43 -23.68 19.27
N LYS A 209 -2.32 -22.38 18.99
CA LYS A 209 -3.50 -21.51 18.78
C LYS A 209 -4.29 -21.90 17.55
N PHE A 210 -3.64 -22.34 16.47
CA PHE A 210 -4.32 -22.87 15.29
C PHE A 210 -5.02 -24.21 15.57
N GLU A 211 -4.31 -25.18 16.16
CA GLU A 211 -4.83 -26.52 16.48
C GLU A 211 -6.05 -26.46 17.41
N LYS A 212 -6.08 -25.50 18.35
CA LYS A 212 -7.26 -25.23 19.21
C LYS A 212 -8.57 -25.08 18.41
N PHE A 213 -8.51 -24.60 17.17
CA PHE A 213 -9.70 -24.36 16.33
C PHE A 213 -9.82 -25.33 15.16
N PHE A 214 -8.69 -25.80 14.64
CA PHE A 214 -8.59 -26.54 13.38
C PHE A 214 -8.02 -27.96 13.53
N ASP A 215 -8.09 -28.53 14.73
CA ASP A 215 -7.84 -29.94 14.95
C ASP A 215 -8.88 -30.54 15.91
N LYS A 216 -9.77 -31.39 15.39
CA LYS A 216 -10.82 -32.03 16.20
C LYS A 216 -10.25 -32.94 17.29
N ALA A 217 -9.09 -33.55 17.09
CA ALA A 217 -8.45 -34.36 18.13
C ALA A 217 -7.99 -33.49 19.31
N ASN A 218 -7.74 -32.21 19.07
CA ASN A 218 -7.38 -31.21 20.08
C ASN A 218 -8.56 -30.30 20.50
N GLY A 219 -9.80 -30.71 20.19
CA GLY A 219 -11.02 -29.99 20.60
C GLY A 219 -11.45 -28.84 19.68
N GLY A 220 -10.85 -28.73 18.49
CA GLY A 220 -11.27 -27.79 17.45
C GLY A 220 -12.58 -28.19 16.76
N ASP A 221 -13.23 -27.21 16.13
CA ASP A 221 -14.51 -27.42 15.43
C ASP A 221 -14.34 -28.09 14.06
N TYR A 222 -13.15 -27.91 13.45
CA TYR A 222 -12.85 -28.35 12.09
C TYR A 222 -11.50 -29.05 12.02
N ASN A 223 -11.33 -29.89 11.01
CA ASN A 223 -10.04 -30.50 10.66
C ASN A 223 -9.37 -29.66 9.57
N GLY A 224 -8.29 -28.96 9.93
CA GLY A 224 -7.56 -28.06 9.04
C GLY A 224 -6.09 -28.40 8.90
N LEU A 225 -5.54 -28.16 7.71
CA LEU A 225 -4.11 -28.32 7.42
C LEU A 225 -3.52 -27.00 6.91
N ALA A 226 -2.44 -26.54 7.52
CA ALA A 226 -1.74 -25.32 7.10
C ALA A 226 -0.48 -25.65 6.26
N LEU A 227 -0.51 -25.25 4.98
CA LEU A 227 0.55 -25.45 4.00
C LEU A 227 1.08 -24.08 3.51
N GLY A 228 1.61 -23.31 4.45
CA GLY A 228 2.26 -22.04 4.16
C GLY A 228 3.75 -22.20 3.87
N ILE A 229 4.31 -21.32 3.04
CA ILE A 229 5.75 -21.17 2.86
C ILE A 229 6.12 -19.71 2.93
N SER A 230 7.02 -19.37 3.85
CA SER A 230 7.51 -18.01 4.09
C SER A 230 8.07 -17.41 2.81
N GLY A 231 7.77 -16.15 2.55
CA GLY A 231 8.26 -15.45 1.36
C GLY A 231 7.61 -15.87 0.03
N ASP A 232 6.56 -16.71 0.03
CA ASP A 232 5.79 -16.98 -1.17
C ASP A 232 5.12 -15.72 -1.70
N THR A 233 5.34 -15.45 -2.99
CA THR A 233 4.49 -14.57 -3.80
C THR A 233 3.38 -15.39 -4.47
N SER A 234 2.45 -14.71 -5.14
CA SER A 234 1.33 -15.36 -5.83
C SER A 234 1.79 -16.38 -6.91
N PRO A 235 2.80 -16.10 -7.75
CA PRO A 235 3.40 -17.09 -8.67
C PRO A 235 3.97 -18.34 -7.99
N ASN A 236 4.51 -18.21 -6.77
CA ASN A 236 5.08 -19.35 -6.04
C ASN A 236 4.00 -20.28 -5.52
N LEU A 237 2.93 -19.71 -4.94
CA LEU A 237 1.78 -20.51 -4.54
C LEU A 237 1.15 -21.21 -5.76
N LEU A 238 1.07 -20.52 -6.91
CA LEU A 238 0.52 -21.09 -8.14
C LEU A 238 1.31 -22.33 -8.57
N TRP A 239 2.64 -22.26 -8.47
CA TRP A 239 3.49 -23.42 -8.75
C TRP A 239 3.16 -24.60 -7.83
N ARG A 240 3.05 -24.38 -6.51
CA ARG A 240 2.73 -25.45 -5.55
C ARG A 240 1.38 -26.10 -5.78
N ILE A 241 0.37 -25.29 -6.15
CA ILE A 241 -0.97 -25.79 -6.51
C ILE A 241 -0.88 -26.69 -7.75
N LYS A 242 -0.13 -26.28 -8.78
CA LYS A 242 0.03 -27.05 -10.03
C LYS A 242 0.83 -28.33 -9.85
N GLU A 243 1.83 -28.33 -8.98
CA GLU A 243 2.56 -29.55 -8.58
C GLU A 243 1.75 -30.45 -7.64
N ASN A 244 0.53 -30.02 -7.28
CA ASN A 244 -0.42 -30.78 -6.47
C ASN A 244 0.18 -31.19 -5.11
N GLU A 245 0.78 -30.22 -4.41
CA GLU A 245 1.41 -30.35 -3.08
C GLU A 245 0.56 -31.14 -2.07
N PHE A 246 -0.76 -31.05 -2.21
CA PHE A 246 -1.80 -31.65 -1.36
C PHE A 246 -2.49 -32.85 -2.01
N SER A 247 -1.77 -33.62 -2.84
CA SER A 247 -2.30 -34.77 -3.57
C SER A 247 -3.10 -35.74 -2.69
N GLY A 248 -4.30 -36.12 -3.16
CA GLY A 248 -5.21 -37.03 -2.48
C GLY A 248 -6.16 -36.37 -1.47
N LEU A 249 -5.86 -35.16 -0.99
CA LEU A 249 -6.76 -34.42 -0.10
C LEU A 249 -7.91 -33.76 -0.89
N LYS A 250 -9.10 -33.75 -0.28
CA LYS A 250 -10.32 -33.17 -0.84
C LYS A 250 -11.02 -32.30 0.21
N PRO A 251 -10.50 -31.10 0.50
CA PRO A 251 -11.11 -30.23 1.51
C PRO A 251 -12.46 -29.70 1.04
N GLN A 252 -13.32 -29.35 2.00
CA GLN A 252 -14.55 -28.63 1.68
C GLN A 252 -14.30 -27.13 1.43
N VAL A 253 -13.18 -26.61 1.94
CA VAL A 253 -12.76 -25.22 1.80
C VAL A 253 -11.27 -25.11 1.47
N TRP A 254 -10.93 -24.31 0.46
CA TRP A 254 -9.58 -23.81 0.23
C TRP A 254 -9.47 -22.40 0.83
N TRP A 255 -8.54 -22.17 1.74
CA TRP A 255 -8.33 -20.85 2.36
C TRP A 255 -6.99 -20.28 1.93
N ILE A 256 -7.01 -19.22 1.12
CA ILE A 256 -5.81 -18.65 0.50
C ILE A 256 -5.43 -17.35 1.20
N GLN A 257 -4.16 -17.22 1.59
CA GLN A 257 -3.58 -16.01 2.17
C GLN A 257 -2.20 -15.75 1.54
N VAL A 258 -2.18 -14.96 0.47
CA VAL A 258 -0.97 -14.56 -0.29
C VAL A 258 -1.16 -13.13 -0.81
N GLY A 259 -0.13 -12.51 -1.37
CA GLY A 259 -0.19 -11.13 -1.88
C GLY A 259 0.68 -10.13 -1.11
N SER A 260 1.00 -10.42 0.16
CA SER A 260 1.82 -9.54 0.98
C SER A 260 3.22 -9.38 0.39
N ASN A 261 3.87 -10.49 0.02
CA ASN A 261 5.22 -10.47 -0.56
C ASN A 261 5.25 -9.94 -2.00
N ASP A 262 4.15 -10.06 -2.76
CA ASP A 262 4.00 -9.43 -4.07
C ASP A 262 4.14 -7.90 -3.97
N LEU A 263 3.55 -7.30 -2.92
CA LEU A 263 3.67 -5.88 -2.65
C LEU A 263 5.00 -5.52 -1.96
N LEU A 264 5.36 -6.24 -0.90
CA LEU A 264 6.45 -5.86 0.01
C LEU A 264 7.84 -6.24 -0.53
N SER A 265 7.98 -7.46 -1.07
CA SER A 265 9.28 -8.02 -1.44
C SER A 265 9.61 -7.78 -2.91
N THR A 266 8.60 -7.78 -3.78
CA THR A 266 8.80 -7.58 -5.22
C THR A 266 8.42 -6.18 -5.71
N ASN A 267 7.80 -5.37 -4.85
CA ASN A 267 7.31 -4.02 -5.18
C ASN A 267 6.42 -4.04 -6.44
N CYS A 268 5.70 -5.14 -6.67
CA CYS A 268 4.72 -5.26 -7.74
C CYS A 268 3.55 -4.33 -7.45
N SER A 269 2.86 -3.91 -8.49
CA SER A 269 1.64 -3.15 -8.39
C SER A 269 0.50 -3.96 -7.77
N GLU A 270 -0.53 -3.24 -7.37
CA GLU A 270 -1.79 -3.82 -6.89
C GLU A 270 -2.46 -4.65 -7.97
N GLU A 271 -2.38 -4.20 -9.21
CA GLU A 271 -2.99 -4.90 -10.35
C GLU A 271 -2.31 -6.24 -10.59
N ILE A 272 -0.98 -6.28 -10.60
CA ILE A 272 -0.21 -7.53 -10.67
C ILE A 272 -0.56 -8.44 -9.49
N THR A 273 -0.63 -7.88 -8.28
CA THR A 273 -0.98 -8.64 -7.06
C THR A 273 -2.39 -9.24 -7.16
N ILE A 274 -3.38 -8.47 -7.64
CA ILE A 274 -4.74 -8.95 -7.87
C ILE A 274 -4.73 -10.09 -8.89
N MET A 275 -4.05 -9.89 -10.04
CA MET A 275 -3.96 -10.91 -11.08
C MET A 275 -3.36 -12.22 -10.56
N GLY A 276 -2.27 -12.13 -9.79
CA GLY A 276 -1.61 -13.29 -9.19
C GLY A 276 -2.54 -14.05 -8.24
N ILE A 277 -3.22 -13.34 -7.34
CA ILE A 277 -4.17 -13.96 -6.41
C ILE A 277 -5.34 -14.61 -7.18
N LEU A 278 -5.92 -13.92 -8.17
CA LEU A 278 -7.01 -14.47 -8.96
C LEU A 278 -6.57 -15.69 -9.78
N ARG A 279 -5.36 -15.70 -10.32
CA ARG A 279 -4.82 -16.87 -11.03
C ARG A 279 -4.74 -18.10 -10.14
N ASN A 280 -4.38 -17.95 -8.86
CA ASN A 280 -4.40 -19.02 -7.87
C ASN A 280 -5.83 -19.51 -7.58
N VAL A 281 -6.79 -18.58 -7.42
CA VAL A 281 -8.21 -18.90 -7.20
C VAL A 281 -8.76 -19.70 -8.38
N GLU A 282 -8.49 -19.28 -9.61
CA GLU A 282 -8.94 -19.98 -10.82
C GLU A 282 -8.32 -21.37 -10.96
N GLU A 283 -7.04 -21.53 -10.63
CA GLU A 283 -6.41 -22.86 -10.64
C GLU A 283 -7.15 -23.81 -9.69
N LEU A 284 -7.52 -23.34 -8.50
CA LEU A 284 -8.28 -24.14 -7.55
C LEU A 284 -9.73 -24.38 -7.99
N LEU A 285 -10.41 -23.39 -8.59
CA LEU A 285 -11.75 -23.56 -9.15
C LEU A 285 -11.76 -24.60 -10.27
N SER A 286 -10.71 -24.64 -11.09
CA SER A 286 -10.59 -25.55 -12.25
C SER A 286 -10.56 -27.04 -11.84
N ARG A 287 -10.21 -27.32 -10.58
CA ARG A 287 -10.22 -28.68 -10.03
C ARG A 287 -11.63 -29.26 -9.90
N ASN A 288 -12.65 -28.40 -9.84
CA ASN A 288 -14.07 -28.76 -9.75
C ASN A 288 -14.36 -29.82 -8.66
N ASP A 289 -13.69 -29.71 -7.51
CA ASP A 289 -13.83 -30.60 -6.35
C ASP A 289 -15.03 -30.24 -5.45
N GLY A 290 -15.79 -29.19 -5.82
CA GLY A 290 -16.92 -28.68 -5.06
C GLY A 290 -16.52 -27.91 -3.79
N ALA A 291 -15.24 -27.60 -3.60
CA ALA A 291 -14.77 -26.78 -2.50
C ALA A 291 -15.20 -25.32 -2.66
N THR A 292 -15.38 -24.62 -1.55
CA THR A 292 -15.50 -23.15 -1.54
C THR A 292 -14.12 -22.55 -1.37
N ILE A 293 -13.77 -21.54 -2.14
CA ILE A 293 -12.51 -20.83 -1.98
C ILE A 293 -12.74 -19.58 -1.13
N VAL A 294 -11.97 -19.43 -0.07
CA VAL A 294 -11.93 -18.23 0.75
C VAL A 294 -10.63 -17.48 0.46
N ILE A 295 -10.75 -16.28 -0.08
CA ILE A 295 -9.66 -15.34 -0.22
C ILE A 295 -9.55 -14.56 1.09
N ASN A 296 -8.48 -14.78 1.84
CA ASN A 296 -8.15 -13.94 2.98
C ASN A 296 -7.66 -12.59 2.47
N SER A 297 -8.10 -11.49 3.08
CA SER A 297 -7.52 -10.18 2.83
C SER A 297 -6.00 -10.22 3.05
N ILE A 298 -5.24 -9.46 2.25
CA ILE A 298 -3.86 -9.14 2.61
C ILE A 298 -3.90 -8.42 3.96
N LEU A 299 -3.11 -8.91 4.92
CA LEU A 299 -3.12 -8.39 6.29
C LEU A 299 -2.54 -6.97 6.35
N PRO A 300 -2.90 -6.18 7.37
CA PRO A 300 -2.29 -4.87 7.57
C PRO A 300 -0.77 -4.95 7.76
N VAL A 301 -0.06 -4.03 7.13
CA VAL A 301 1.39 -3.88 7.21
C VAL A 301 1.74 -2.45 7.56
N ALA A 302 2.59 -2.25 8.56
CA ALA A 302 3.12 -0.94 8.92
C ALA A 302 4.50 -0.70 8.29
N THR A 303 4.83 0.56 8.03
CA THR A 303 6.19 0.96 7.65
C THR A 303 7.00 1.45 8.84
N ARG A 304 6.34 1.76 9.97
CA ARG A 304 6.93 2.37 11.17
C ARG A 304 6.72 1.50 12.40
N SER A 305 7.65 1.59 13.36
CA SER A 305 7.56 0.91 14.66
C SER A 305 6.36 1.35 15.51
N SER A 306 5.80 2.52 15.23
CA SER A 306 4.53 2.99 15.81
C SER A 306 3.31 2.16 15.38
N LEU A 307 3.48 1.23 14.44
CA LEU A 307 2.43 0.39 13.86
C LEU A 307 1.30 1.21 13.21
N SER A 308 1.60 2.44 12.81
CA SER A 308 0.63 3.35 12.21
C SER A 308 0.41 3.02 10.74
N LEU A 309 -0.86 2.86 10.36
CA LEU A 309 -1.28 2.56 8.99
C LEU A 309 -1.76 3.80 8.25
N GLU A 310 -2.52 4.67 8.92
CA GLU A 310 -3.19 5.81 8.29
C GLU A 310 -3.33 6.99 9.25
N GLY A 311 -3.13 8.20 8.73
CA GLY A 311 -3.33 9.46 9.44
C GLY A 311 -2.65 10.62 8.72
N LYS A 312 -2.89 11.86 9.20
CA LYS A 312 -2.54 13.11 8.49
C LYS A 312 -1.07 13.20 8.02
N HIS A 313 -0.14 12.63 8.78
CA HIS A 313 1.30 12.67 8.50
C HIS A 313 1.92 11.28 8.34
N ILE A 314 1.09 10.25 8.10
CA ILE A 314 1.53 8.87 7.93
C ILE A 314 1.58 8.58 6.43
N ARG A 315 2.77 8.22 5.95
CA ARG A 315 2.99 7.74 4.58
C ARG A 315 3.24 6.23 4.64
N ASN A 316 2.31 5.45 4.13
CA ASN A 316 2.40 4.01 4.04
C ASN A 316 1.81 3.56 2.71
N LYS A 317 2.66 3.49 1.67
CA LYS A 317 2.26 3.07 0.32
C LYS A 317 1.64 1.67 0.29
N PHE A 318 2.16 0.76 1.13
CA PHE A 318 1.64 -0.60 1.22
C PHE A 318 0.21 -0.63 1.77
N TRP A 319 -0.12 0.17 2.79
CA TRP A 319 -1.49 0.19 3.31
C TRP A 319 -2.50 0.73 2.30
N VAL A 320 -2.13 1.71 1.48
CA VAL A 320 -2.99 2.21 0.40
C VAL A 320 -3.25 1.11 -0.63
N ALA A 321 -2.18 0.46 -1.09
CA ALA A 321 -2.23 -0.66 -2.02
C ALA A 321 -3.04 -1.85 -1.49
N ILE A 322 -2.78 -2.27 -0.25
CA ILE A 322 -3.50 -3.37 0.43
C ILE A 322 -5.00 -3.09 0.48
N LYS A 323 -5.41 -1.87 0.85
CA LYS A 323 -6.84 -1.48 0.84
C LYS A 323 -7.45 -1.60 -0.56
N LEU A 324 -6.71 -1.19 -1.59
CA LEU A 324 -7.18 -1.28 -2.98
C LEU A 324 -7.31 -2.73 -3.45
N VAL A 325 -6.28 -3.55 -3.25
CA VAL A 325 -6.27 -4.99 -3.58
C VAL A 325 -7.42 -5.69 -2.88
N ASN A 326 -7.54 -5.53 -1.55
CA ASN A 326 -8.60 -6.14 -0.76
C ASN A 326 -9.99 -5.75 -1.23
N LYS A 327 -10.20 -4.46 -1.58
CA LYS A 327 -11.47 -3.99 -2.14
C LYS A 327 -11.80 -4.69 -3.47
N ARG A 328 -10.81 -4.85 -4.36
CA ARG A 328 -11.01 -5.51 -5.68
C ARG A 328 -11.29 -7.00 -5.53
N LEU A 329 -10.56 -7.70 -4.66
CA LEU A 329 -10.80 -9.12 -4.36
C LEU A 329 -12.17 -9.34 -3.71
N LYS A 330 -12.62 -8.44 -2.84
CA LYS A 330 -13.98 -8.47 -2.27
C LYS A 330 -15.04 -8.33 -3.36
N ASN A 331 -14.86 -7.39 -4.29
CA ASN A 331 -15.79 -7.20 -5.41
C ASN A 331 -15.84 -8.44 -6.33
N PHE A 332 -14.69 -9.05 -6.61
CA PHE A 332 -14.62 -10.31 -7.34
C PHE A 332 -15.42 -11.41 -6.62
N ALA A 333 -15.19 -11.62 -5.32
CA ALA A 333 -15.88 -12.66 -4.56
C ALA A 333 -17.41 -12.46 -4.49
N LEU A 334 -17.90 -11.22 -4.51
CA LEU A 334 -19.34 -10.92 -4.57
C LEU A 334 -20.00 -11.43 -5.86
N LYS A 335 -19.27 -11.46 -6.97
CA LYS A 335 -19.75 -11.91 -8.28
C LYS A 335 -19.52 -13.41 -8.53
N HIS A 336 -18.83 -14.11 -7.64
CA HIS A 336 -18.43 -15.51 -7.80
C HIS A 336 -18.98 -16.41 -6.68
N PRO A 337 -20.07 -17.17 -6.92
CA PRO A 337 -20.75 -17.94 -5.86
C PRO A 337 -19.86 -18.92 -5.08
N GLY A 338 -18.90 -19.57 -5.78
CA GLY A 338 -17.93 -20.50 -5.21
C GLY A 338 -16.75 -19.85 -4.48
N VAL A 339 -16.69 -18.52 -4.46
CA VAL A 339 -15.62 -17.74 -3.84
C VAL A 339 -16.20 -16.87 -2.72
N LYS A 340 -15.44 -16.68 -1.66
CA LYS A 340 -15.75 -15.81 -0.53
C LYS A 340 -14.54 -14.95 -0.22
N PHE A 341 -14.77 -13.72 0.24
CA PHE A 341 -13.72 -12.86 0.73
C PHE A 341 -13.83 -12.76 2.25
N PHE A 342 -12.72 -12.99 2.96
CA PHE A 342 -12.63 -12.85 4.40
C PHE A 342 -11.78 -11.61 4.72
N ASP A 343 -12.41 -10.60 5.32
CA ASP A 343 -11.74 -9.35 5.66
C ASP A 343 -11.18 -9.42 7.09
N ALA A 344 -9.86 -9.47 7.21
CA ALA A 344 -9.17 -9.50 8.50
C ALA A 344 -8.89 -8.09 9.06
N SER A 345 -9.15 -7.02 8.29
CA SER A 345 -8.71 -5.66 8.64
C SER A 345 -9.32 -5.18 9.95
N GLU A 346 -10.62 -5.40 10.16
CA GLU A 346 -11.33 -4.98 11.38
C GLU A 346 -10.93 -5.79 12.62
N ILE A 347 -10.37 -6.98 12.42
CA ILE A 347 -9.88 -7.86 13.50
C ILE A 347 -8.50 -7.38 13.99
N LEU A 348 -7.69 -6.87 13.07
CA LEU A 348 -6.27 -6.63 13.28
C LEU A 348 -5.89 -5.15 13.43
N THR A 349 -6.84 -4.25 13.24
CA THR A 349 -6.61 -2.80 13.31
C THR A 349 -7.48 -2.12 14.35
N GLU A 350 -6.99 -0.99 14.86
CA GLU A 350 -7.71 -0.12 15.77
C GLU A 350 -7.61 1.34 15.31
N LYS A 351 -8.63 2.13 15.66
CA LYS A 351 -8.61 3.58 15.43
C LYS A 351 -8.32 4.30 16.74
N ARG A 352 -7.33 5.19 16.72
CA ARG A 352 -6.96 6.05 17.87
C ARG A 352 -6.81 7.48 17.38
N GLN A 353 -7.58 8.41 17.95
CA GLN A 353 -7.53 9.83 17.63
C GLN A 353 -7.64 10.14 16.12
N GLY A 354 -8.49 9.39 15.40
CA GLY A 354 -8.69 9.54 13.96
C GLY A 354 -7.65 8.87 13.06
N ASN A 355 -6.58 8.29 13.63
CA ASN A 355 -5.58 7.52 12.91
C ASN A 355 -5.85 6.01 13.03
N THR A 356 -5.42 5.23 12.05
CA THR A 356 -5.54 3.76 12.03
C THR A 356 -4.20 3.12 12.38
N TYR A 357 -4.20 2.12 13.25
CA TYR A 357 -3.02 1.38 13.69
C TYR A 357 -3.27 -0.12 13.63
N MET A 358 -2.19 -0.90 13.52
CA MET A 358 -2.25 -2.33 13.84
C MET A 358 -2.38 -2.50 15.35
N ILE A 359 -3.18 -3.47 15.79
CA ILE A 359 -3.33 -3.79 17.20
C ILE A 359 -2.03 -4.44 17.69
N LYS A 360 -1.26 -3.74 18.53
CA LYS A 360 0.10 -4.12 18.94
C LYS A 360 0.22 -5.57 19.41
N LYS A 361 -0.71 -6.06 20.22
CA LYS A 361 -0.66 -7.44 20.74
C LYS A 361 -0.84 -8.53 19.69
N TYR A 362 -1.35 -8.20 18.49
CA TYR A 362 -1.63 -9.16 17.42
C TYR A 362 -0.47 -9.33 16.45
N PHE A 363 0.60 -8.56 16.59
CA PHE A 363 1.74 -8.62 15.70
C PHE A 363 3.03 -8.72 16.51
N THR A 364 3.99 -9.49 16.00
CA THR A 364 5.34 -9.59 16.54
C THR A 364 6.24 -8.50 15.98
N ASP A 365 6.01 -8.11 14.73
CA ASP A 365 6.70 -7.06 14.01
C ASP A 365 5.71 -6.23 13.16
N LYS A 366 6.19 -5.60 12.09
CA LYS A 366 5.39 -4.76 11.19
C LYS A 366 4.52 -5.56 10.19
N VAL A 367 4.61 -6.89 10.18
CA VAL A 367 4.05 -7.79 9.15
C VAL A 367 3.44 -9.08 9.73
N HIS A 368 4.16 -9.77 10.62
CA HIS A 368 3.84 -11.10 11.12
C HIS A 368 2.95 -11.07 12.35
N LEU A 369 1.98 -11.98 12.39
CA LEU A 369 1.08 -12.14 13.52
C LEU A 369 1.80 -12.75 14.73
N SER A 370 1.45 -12.27 15.91
CA SER A 370 1.73 -12.95 17.18
C SER A 370 0.83 -14.17 17.37
N PRO A 371 1.08 -15.03 18.37
CA PRO A 371 0.17 -16.11 18.71
C PRO A 371 -1.25 -15.60 19.06
N GLU A 372 -1.36 -14.46 19.73
CA GLU A 372 -2.64 -13.81 20.03
C GLU A 372 -3.33 -13.31 18.75
N GLY A 373 -2.56 -12.82 17.77
CA GLY A 373 -3.08 -12.45 16.45
C GLY A 373 -3.58 -13.66 15.67
N GLN A 374 -2.83 -14.77 15.69
CA GLN A 374 -3.24 -16.04 15.09
C GLN A 374 -4.52 -16.58 15.73
N GLU A 375 -4.67 -16.50 17.06
CA GLU A 375 -5.89 -16.90 17.78
C GLU A 375 -7.09 -16.04 17.39
N ALA A 376 -6.94 -14.71 17.40
CA ALA A 376 -8.01 -13.79 17.04
C ALA A 376 -8.49 -14.02 15.60
N LEU A 377 -7.53 -14.24 14.68
CA LEU A 377 -7.83 -14.55 13.29
C LEU A 377 -8.53 -15.91 13.17
N ALA A 378 -7.96 -16.97 13.73
CA ALA A 378 -8.52 -18.32 13.66
C ALA A 378 -9.96 -18.40 14.20
N GLN A 379 -10.25 -17.71 15.30
CA GLN A 379 -11.60 -17.64 15.86
C GLN A 379 -12.62 -17.04 14.87
N ALA A 380 -12.25 -15.99 14.15
CA ALA A 380 -13.11 -15.39 13.13
C ALA A 380 -13.22 -16.28 11.86
N GLN A 381 -12.15 -17.00 11.53
CA GLN A 381 -12.16 -17.97 10.43
C GLN A 381 -13.13 -19.12 10.71
N VAL A 382 -13.20 -19.63 11.95
CA VAL A 382 -14.19 -20.63 12.38
C VAL A 382 -15.63 -20.16 12.14
N ASN A 383 -15.95 -18.90 12.44
CA ASN A 383 -17.30 -18.36 12.19
C ASN A 383 -17.63 -18.36 10.68
N THR A 384 -16.64 -18.07 9.84
CA THR A 384 -16.77 -18.11 8.38
C THR A 384 -16.95 -19.55 7.89
N MET A 385 -16.16 -20.48 8.42
CA MET A 385 -16.27 -21.91 8.14
C MET A 385 -17.67 -22.43 8.49
N LYS A 386 -18.21 -22.07 9.66
CA LYS A 386 -19.56 -22.44 10.08
C LYS A 386 -20.63 -21.99 9.10
N ALA A 387 -20.55 -20.75 8.61
CA ALA A 387 -21.47 -20.24 7.61
C ALA A 387 -21.35 -20.97 6.26
N ILE A 388 -20.14 -21.33 5.84
CA ILE A 388 -19.90 -22.08 4.60
C ILE A 388 -20.46 -23.51 4.73
N MET A 389 -20.11 -24.22 5.81
CA MET A 389 -20.56 -25.60 6.01
C MET A 389 -22.08 -25.70 6.13
N ALA A 390 -22.73 -24.76 6.83
CA ALA A 390 -24.19 -24.71 6.93
C ALA A 390 -24.86 -24.59 5.54
N LYS A 391 -24.38 -23.66 4.69
CA LYS A 391 -24.90 -23.50 3.32
C LYS A 391 -24.66 -24.74 2.45
N LYS A 392 -23.53 -25.42 2.61
CA LYS A 392 -23.25 -26.68 1.89
C LYS A 392 -24.20 -27.79 2.34
N ALA A 393 -24.49 -27.89 3.64
CA ALA A 393 -25.46 -28.83 4.19
C ALA A 393 -26.89 -28.56 3.69
N GLU A 394 -27.33 -27.29 3.69
CA GLU A 394 -28.63 -26.88 3.11
C GLU A 394 -28.75 -27.32 1.65
N LYS A 395 -27.74 -27.01 0.82
CA LYS A 395 -27.71 -27.40 -0.59
C LYS A 395 -27.73 -28.93 -0.79
N ALA A 396 -27.05 -29.69 0.06
CA ALA A 396 -27.04 -31.15 0.01
C ALA A 396 -28.40 -31.76 0.42
N SER A 397 -29.14 -31.09 1.32
CA SER A 397 -30.46 -31.53 1.80
C SER A 397 -31.62 -31.26 0.83
N GLY A 398 -31.38 -30.58 -0.30
CA GLY A 398 -32.42 -30.30 -1.30
C GLY A 398 -33.49 -29.29 -0.86
N SER A 399 -33.27 -28.56 0.22
CA SER A 399 -34.17 -27.50 0.67
C SER A 399 -34.05 -26.29 -0.25
N LEU A 400 -35.00 -26.16 -1.19
CA LEU A 400 -35.21 -24.94 -1.98
C LEU A 400 -35.39 -23.75 -1.02
N PRO A 401 -34.81 -22.57 -1.30
CA PRO A 401 -35.16 -21.38 -0.54
C PRO A 401 -36.65 -21.13 -0.78
N SER A 402 -37.44 -21.09 0.29
CA SER A 402 -38.83 -20.67 0.21
C SER A 402 -38.87 -19.29 -0.43
N GLN A 403 -39.36 -19.22 -1.67
CA GLN A 403 -39.82 -17.97 -2.26
C GLN A 403 -40.90 -17.42 -1.33
N GLN A 404 -40.57 -16.38 -0.56
CA GLN A 404 -41.60 -15.49 -0.02
C GLN A 404 -42.25 -14.78 -1.20
N THR A 405 -43.32 -15.40 -1.69
CA THR A 405 -44.34 -14.74 -2.49
C THR A 405 -45.09 -13.74 -1.60
N GLY A 406 -45.43 -12.61 -2.20
CA GLY A 406 -45.85 -11.39 -1.52
C GLY A 406 -47.05 -11.54 -0.59
N GLY A 407 -46.98 -10.80 0.52
CA GLY A 407 -48.11 -10.30 1.26
C GLY A 407 -47.79 -8.87 1.66
N GLY A 408 -48.38 -7.90 0.96
CA GLY A 408 -48.20 -6.50 1.28
C GLY A 408 -48.73 -6.17 2.68
N ASN A 409 -48.06 -5.26 3.36
CA ASN A 409 -48.73 -4.29 4.20
C ASN A 409 -47.95 -2.99 4.25
N TYR A 410 -48.62 -1.96 3.72
CA TYR A 410 -48.25 -0.57 3.75
C TYR A 410 -48.69 0.03 5.09
N ARG A 411 -47.77 0.69 5.80
CA ARG A 411 -47.93 1.67 6.91
C ARG A 411 -46.52 1.97 7.43
N ASP A 412 -46.02 3.17 7.70
CA ASP A 412 -46.37 4.60 7.54
C ASP A 412 -45.03 5.33 7.87
N PRO A 413 -44.62 6.42 7.21
CA PRO A 413 -43.30 7.02 7.39
C PRO A 413 -43.37 8.08 8.49
N ASN A 414 -42.97 7.73 9.72
CA ASN A 414 -42.39 8.63 10.73
C ASN A 414 -42.16 7.84 12.04
N GLY A 415 -40.90 7.61 12.40
CA GLY A 415 -40.54 6.88 13.61
C GLY A 415 -39.06 7.00 13.93
N ASN A 416 -38.74 8.14 14.56
CA ASN A 416 -37.47 8.61 15.12
C ASN A 416 -36.29 7.63 15.31
N ALA A 417 -35.13 8.14 14.91
CA ALA A 417 -33.80 7.64 15.21
C ALA A 417 -33.50 7.59 16.72
N ALA A 418 -32.84 6.52 17.15
CA ALA A 418 -32.17 6.45 18.44
C ALA A 418 -30.66 6.22 18.22
N SER A 419 -29.89 7.26 18.54
CA SER A 419 -28.43 7.25 18.65
C SER A 419 -28.00 6.52 19.92
N SER A 420 -27.02 5.63 19.82
CA SER A 420 -26.25 5.17 20.97
C SER A 420 -24.81 5.67 20.85
N GLN A 421 -24.53 6.76 21.58
CA GLN A 421 -23.19 7.17 21.95
C GLN A 421 -22.63 6.15 22.95
N ASN A 422 -21.40 5.70 22.74
CA ASN A 422 -20.58 5.12 23.81
C ASN A 422 -19.22 5.80 23.78
N THR A 423 -19.06 6.72 24.73
CA THR A 423 -17.80 7.31 25.16
C THR A 423 -17.01 6.28 25.98
N VAL A 424 -15.77 6.01 25.60
CA VAL A 424 -14.79 5.35 26.49
C VAL A 424 -13.65 6.34 26.75
N GLN A 425 -13.53 6.66 28.03
CA GLN A 425 -12.51 7.48 28.66
C GLN A 425 -11.13 6.84 28.47
N GLY A 426 -10.16 7.66 28.08
CA GLY A 426 -8.77 7.25 27.94
C GLY A 426 -8.02 7.40 29.25
N ASP A 427 -7.20 6.41 29.57
CA ASP A 427 -6.11 6.55 30.53
C ASP A 427 -4.78 6.42 29.79
N GLY A 428 -3.90 7.39 30.07
CA GLY A 428 -2.60 7.55 29.42
C GLY A 428 -1.64 6.41 29.77
N ALA A 429 -1.16 5.71 28.74
CA ALA A 429 -0.04 4.80 28.87
C ALA A 429 1.22 5.49 28.32
N ASN A 430 2.21 5.62 29.21
CA ASN A 430 3.53 6.15 28.92
C ASN A 430 4.19 5.45 27.72
N PHE A 431 4.78 6.26 26.85
CA PHE A 431 5.59 5.85 25.71
C PHE A 431 6.84 5.11 26.22
N HIS A 432 6.87 3.79 26.06
CA HIS A 432 8.13 3.05 25.95
C HIS A 432 8.39 2.81 24.47
N GLU A 433 9.47 3.43 24.01
CA GLU A 433 10.07 3.35 22.69
C GLU A 433 10.33 1.88 22.32
N TYR A 434 9.98 1.51 21.09
CA TYR A 434 10.19 0.17 20.54
C TYR A 434 11.68 0.02 20.23
N THR A 435 12.42 -0.75 21.04
CA THR A 435 13.74 -1.25 20.65
C THR A 435 13.51 -2.37 19.62
N GLY A 436 14.06 -2.19 18.43
CA GLY A 436 13.78 -2.97 17.24
C GLY A 436 14.39 -4.37 17.24
N ASP A 437 13.85 -5.28 18.05
CA ASP A 437 14.25 -6.68 18.01
C ASP A 437 13.48 -7.39 16.89
N ASP A 438 14.05 -7.41 15.69
CA ASP A 438 13.58 -8.11 14.50
C ASP A 438 13.56 -9.63 14.72
N LEU A 439 12.40 -10.15 15.14
CA LEU A 439 12.22 -11.56 15.49
C LEU A 439 12.36 -12.52 14.30
N TYR A 440 12.28 -12.03 13.06
CA TYR A 440 12.22 -12.85 11.84
C TYR A 440 13.42 -12.63 10.89
N GLY A 441 14.42 -11.85 11.31
CA GLY A 441 15.66 -11.63 10.57
C GLY A 441 15.46 -10.91 9.22
N TYR A 442 14.51 -9.98 9.15
CA TYR A 442 14.44 -8.99 8.08
C TYR A 442 15.18 -7.71 8.51
N PRO A 443 16.44 -7.47 8.05
CA PRO A 443 17.10 -6.19 8.27
C PRO A 443 16.25 -5.09 7.63
N MET A 444 15.69 -4.22 8.47
CA MET A 444 14.64 -3.26 8.10
C MET A 444 15.04 -1.81 8.43
N ASP A 445 16.22 -1.61 9.01
CA ASP A 445 16.77 -0.28 9.29
C ASP A 445 17.29 0.42 8.01
N ASP A 446 17.53 -0.36 6.94
CA ASP A 446 17.99 0.12 5.62
C ASP A 446 16.89 0.05 4.54
N PHE A 447 15.60 -0.01 4.89
CA PHE A 447 14.55 -0.15 3.86
C PHE A 447 14.36 1.12 2.99
N ASP A 448 14.82 2.29 3.48
CA ASP A 448 14.92 3.52 2.69
C ASP A 448 16.31 3.66 1.98
N ASP A 449 17.39 3.10 2.56
CA ASP A 449 18.76 3.27 2.05
C ASP A 449 19.19 2.22 1.03
N TRP A 450 18.69 0.98 1.09
CA TRP A 450 19.06 -0.07 0.12
C TRP A 450 18.54 0.19 -1.30
N PHE A 451 17.50 1.02 -1.43
CA PHE A 451 16.92 1.41 -2.72
C PHE A 451 17.29 2.83 -3.17
N GLY A 452 18.07 3.57 -2.36
CA GLY A 452 18.52 4.93 -2.64
C GLY A 452 19.91 5.06 -3.26
N SER A 453 20.73 4.00 -3.27
CA SER A 453 22.14 4.07 -3.70
C SER A 453 22.45 3.34 -5.02
N PHE A 454 21.73 3.63 -6.09
CA PHE A 454 22.25 3.45 -7.46
C PHE A 454 21.90 4.69 -8.29
N GLY A 455 22.58 5.78 -7.97
CA GLY A 455 22.43 7.07 -8.63
C GLY A 455 23.61 7.97 -8.31
N ASN A 456 24.78 7.60 -8.82
CA ASN A 456 25.86 8.52 -9.20
C ASN A 456 26.51 7.98 -10.47
#